data_AF-A0A6L5P2P1-F1
#
_entry.id   AF-A0A6L5P2P1-F1
#
_cell.length_a   1.000
_cell.length_b   1.000
_cell.length_c   1.000
_cell.angle_alpha   90.00
_cell.angle_beta   90.00
_cell.angle_gamma   90.00
#
_symmetry.space_group_name_H-M   'P 1'
#
loop_
_entity.id
_entity.type
_entity.pdbx_description
1 polymer ?
#
loop_
_entity_poly.entity_id
_entity_poly.type
_entity_poly.pdbx_seq_one_letter_code
_entity_poly.pdbx_strand_id
1 'polypeptide(L)' 'QLMHRRNNIPRKSLNYRTPLEVFLSHVTEEQLSPFF' A
#
# COMPACT_ATOMS: atom_id res chain seq x y z
N GLN A 1 7.47 0.66 -14.95
CA GLN A 1 6.14 0.07 -15.22
C GLN A 1 5.83 -1.19 -14.41
N LEU A 2 6.77 -2.14 -14.27
CA LEU A 2 6.54 -3.40 -13.53
C LEU A 2 6.23 -3.23 -12.03
N MET A 3 6.94 -2.36 -11.33
CA MET A 3 6.68 -2.06 -9.91
C MET A 3 5.29 -1.48 -9.69
N HIS A 4 4.89 -0.50 -10.50
CA HIS A 4 3.55 0.07 -10.47
C HIS A 4 2.48 -1.01 -10.66
N ARG A 5 2.66 -1.90 -11.64
CA ARG A 5 1.75 -3.04 -11.81
C ARG A 5 1.71 -3.95 -10.58
N ARG A 6 2.86 -4.30 -9.98
CA ARG A 6 2.92 -5.20 -8.81
C ARG A 6 2.24 -4.60 -7.57
N ASN A 7 2.37 -3.30 -7.37
CA ASN A 7 1.78 -2.58 -6.22
C ASN A 7 0.26 -2.48 -6.31
N ASN A 8 -0.31 -2.62 -7.52
CA ASN A 8 -1.74 -2.50 -7.78
C ASN A 8 -2.46 -3.85 -8.03
N ILE A 9 -1.76 -4.99 -7.99
CA ILE A 9 -2.42 -6.30 -8.16
C ILE A 9 -2.72 -6.91 -6.78
N PRO A 10 -3.97 -7.31 -6.51
CA PRO A 10 -4.36 -8.09 -5.34
C PRO A 10 -3.51 -9.34 -5.07
N ARG A 11 -3.33 -9.68 -3.79
CA ARG A 11 -2.64 -10.91 -3.36
C ARG A 11 -3.55 -11.73 -2.46
N LYS A 12 -3.69 -13.02 -2.77
CA LYS A 12 -4.50 -13.96 -1.96
C LYS A 12 -4.01 -14.01 -0.50
N SER A 13 -2.70 -13.97 -0.27
CA SER A 13 -2.09 -13.93 1.06
C SER A 13 -2.39 -12.65 1.85
N LEU A 14 -2.81 -11.57 1.17
CA LEU A 14 -3.19 -10.30 1.79
C LEU A 14 -4.72 -10.16 1.90
N ASN A 15 -5.46 -11.27 1.86
CA ASN A 15 -6.91 -11.30 1.79
C ASN A 15 -7.44 -10.52 0.58
N TYR A 16 -6.83 -10.74 -0.59
CA TYR A 16 -7.15 -10.07 -1.85
C TYR A 16 -6.96 -8.54 -1.85
N ARG A 17 -6.18 -8.00 -0.92
CA ARG A 17 -5.71 -6.61 -0.97
C ARG A 17 -4.43 -6.45 -1.78
N THR A 18 -4.19 -5.25 -2.28
CA THR A 18 -2.95 -4.88 -2.98
C THR A 18 -1.82 -4.59 -1.99
N PRO A 19 -0.55 -4.75 -2.39
CA PRO A 19 0.58 -4.33 -1.56
C PRO A 19 0.50 -2.86 -1.13
N LEU A 20 0.00 -1.97 -2.00
CA LEU A 20 -0.14 -0.56 -1.70
C LEU A 20 -1.20 -0.30 -0.63
N GLU A 21 -2.37 -0.94 -0.73
CA GLU A 21 -3.44 -0.83 0.29
C GLU A 21 -2.98 -1.30 1.66
N VAL A 22 -2.28 -2.43 1.71
CA VAL A 22 -1.74 -2.96 2.97
C VAL A 22 -0.67 -2.03 3.52
N PHE A 23 0.20 -1.48 2.69
CA PHE A 23 1.18 -0.48 3.14
C PHE A 23 0.48 0.73 3.76
N LEU A 24 -0.47 1.34 3.04
CA LEU A 24 -1.20 2.52 3.50
C LEU A 24 -1.99 2.27 4.79
N SER A 25 -2.48 1.05 5.04
CA SER A 25 -3.16 0.74 6.31
C SER A 25 -2.25 0.73 7.54
N HIS A 26 -0.92 0.70 7.36
CA HIS A 26 0.05 0.79 8.45
C HIS A 26 0.67 2.19 8.58
N VAL A 27 0.38 3.09 7.65
CA VAL A 27 0.88 4.46 7.69
C VAL A 27 -0.03 5.28 8.59
N THR A 28 0.54 5.93 9.60
CA THR A 28 -0.19 6.80 10.52
C THR A 28 -0.18 8.25 10.03
N GLU A 29 -1.15 9.05 10.50
CA GLU A 29 -1.16 10.50 10.22
C GLU A 29 0.12 11.19 10.71
N GLU A 30 0.70 10.74 11.83
CA GLU A 30 1.97 11.27 12.34
C GLU A 30 3.11 11.11 11.33
N GLN A 31 3.18 9.97 10.64
CA GLN A 31 4.17 9.71 9.59
C GLN A 31 3.91 10.53 8.32
N LEU A 32 2.66 10.93 8.07
CA LEU A 32 2.27 11.77 6.94
C LEU A 32 2.38 13.26 7.23
N SER A 33 2.37 13.66 8.51
CA SER A 33 2.44 15.05 8.96
C SER A 33 3.60 15.88 8.37
N PRO A 34 4.81 15.35 8.10
CA PRO A 34 5.89 16.15 7.52
C PRO A 34 5.68 16.47 6.03
N PHE A 35 4.70 15.84 5.38
CA PHE A 35 4.43 15.97 3.96
C PHE A 35 3.24 16.90 3.64
N PHE A 36 2.58 17.43 4.67
CA PHE A 36 1.47 18.38 4.60
C PHE A 36 1.77 19.62 5.44
#